data_AF-A0A841BJF2-F1
#
_entry.id   AF-A0A841BJF2-F1
#
_cell.length_a   1.000
_cell.length_b   1.000
_cell.length_c   1.000
_cell.angle_alpha   90.00
_cell.angle_beta   90.00
_cell.angle_gamma   90.00
#
_symmetry.space_group_name_H-M   'P 1'
#
loop_
_entity.id
_entity.type
_entity.pdbx_description
1 polymer ?
#
loop_
_entity_poly.entity_id
_entity_poly.type
_entity_poly.pdbx_seq_one_letter_code
_entity_poly.pdbx_strand_id
1 'polypeptide(L)'
;MKPVVREVACLVIGLAGVVLLGIGLNQVLDIGSCASGGPYEIARPCPEGSDALFWLSMAGALMWIAGIIVSRNNFTAPGAGQFLWTAGFAGGGAAMLIKVLTQESMPPDARLGASIVAAVFIPMGLVVGVVGVVQLVRRRRGDGSRTKGGGSRRSGGPAKAPRDPWSRLKALNDLRSTGALTREEFDALKADLTVAEPRIDRVAMIRQLADQRDAGALSTEAFEVGKRRIMLGEQAGSSQR
;
A
#
# COMPACT_ATOMS: atom_id res chain seq x y z
N MET A 1 -22.82 -12.26 3.11
CA MET A 1 -22.68 -11.63 1.77
C MET A 1 -21.45 -12.18 1.06
N LYS A 2 -21.55 -12.46 -0.25
CA LYS A 2 -20.36 -12.82 -1.06
C LYS A 2 -19.37 -11.64 -1.04
N PRO A 3 -18.04 -11.87 -0.96
CA PRO A 3 -17.06 -10.80 -0.84
C PRO A 3 -17.13 -9.78 -1.99
N VAL A 4 -17.44 -10.25 -3.20
CA VAL A 4 -17.64 -9.39 -4.38
C VAL A 4 -18.82 -8.44 -4.20
N VAL A 5 -19.95 -8.91 -3.66
CA VAL A 5 -21.15 -8.07 -3.43
C VAL A 5 -20.84 -6.96 -2.42
N ARG A 6 -20.03 -7.27 -1.39
CA ARG A 6 -19.58 -6.26 -0.43
C ARG A 6 -18.71 -5.20 -1.08
N GLU A 7 -17.72 -5.58 -1.88
CA GLU A 7 -16.84 -4.63 -2.57
C GLU A 7 -17.61 -3.72 -3.54
N VAL A 8 -18.56 -4.29 -4.30
CA VAL A 8 -19.42 -3.51 -5.19
C VAL A 8 -20.28 -2.53 -4.39
N ALA A 9 -20.89 -2.97 -3.29
CA ALA A 9 -21.67 -2.08 -2.42
C ALA A 9 -20.83 -0.95 -1.84
N CYS A 10 -19.62 -1.23 -1.35
CA CYS A 10 -18.68 -0.22 -0.86
C CYS A 10 -18.32 0.80 -1.94
N LEU A 11 -18.05 0.35 -3.17
CA LEU A 11 -17.77 1.23 -4.30
C LEU A 11 -18.95 2.13 -4.63
N VAL A 12 -20.15 1.59 -4.71
CA VAL A 12 -21.35 2.36 -5.04
C VAL A 12 -21.63 3.41 -3.96
N ILE A 13 -21.62 3.02 -2.69
CA ILE A 13 -21.86 3.93 -1.56
C ILE A 13 -20.77 4.99 -1.48
N GLY A 14 -19.50 4.59 -1.63
CA GLY A 14 -18.37 5.50 -1.56
C GLY A 14 -18.36 6.52 -2.70
N LEU A 15 -18.65 6.07 -3.94
CA LEU A 15 -18.74 6.95 -5.10
C LEU A 15 -19.94 7.89 -5.01
N ALA A 16 -21.09 7.41 -4.56
CA ALA A 16 -22.24 8.27 -4.28
C ALA A 16 -21.87 9.35 -3.25
N GLY A 17 -21.13 8.98 -2.19
CA GLY A 17 -20.59 9.94 -1.21
C GLY A 17 -19.68 11.00 -1.83
N VAL A 18 -18.74 10.60 -2.70
CA VAL A 18 -17.86 11.53 -3.44
C VAL A 18 -18.66 12.50 -4.31
N VAL A 19 -19.69 12.01 -5.01
CA VAL A 19 -20.55 12.86 -5.86
C VAL A 19 -21.34 13.84 -5.01
N LEU A 20 -21.96 13.40 -3.92
CA LEU A 20 -22.71 14.27 -3.00
C LEU A 20 -21.80 15.35 -2.37
N LEU A 21 -20.61 14.94 -1.93
CA LEU A 21 -19.59 15.87 -1.42
C LEU A 21 -19.20 16.89 -2.49
N GLY A 22 -18.98 16.46 -3.74
CA GLY A 22 -18.65 17.34 -4.85
C GLY A 22 -19.74 18.35 -5.16
N ILE A 23 -21.01 17.92 -5.20
CA ILE A 23 -22.17 18.81 -5.41
C ILE A 23 -22.26 19.84 -4.28
N GLY A 24 -22.17 19.39 -3.02
CA GLY A 24 -22.25 20.26 -1.86
C GLY A 24 -21.11 21.28 -1.81
N LEU A 25 -19.86 20.84 -2.00
CA LEU A 25 -18.71 21.75 -2.07
C LEU A 25 -18.79 22.71 -3.24
N ASN A 26 -19.28 22.26 -4.40
CA ASN A 26 -19.46 23.13 -5.56
C ASN A 26 -20.38 24.30 -5.20
N GLN A 27 -21.54 24.02 -4.61
CA GLN A 27 -22.50 25.04 -4.20
C GLN A 27 -21.95 25.94 -3.08
N VAL A 28 -21.26 25.38 -2.09
CA VAL A 28 -20.63 26.17 -1.00
C VAL A 28 -19.57 27.13 -1.55
N LEU A 29 -18.77 26.72 -2.54
CA LEU A 29 -17.79 27.59 -3.17
C LEU A 29 -18.43 28.72 -4.00
N ASP A 30 -19.60 28.48 -4.59
CA ASP A 30 -20.34 29.52 -5.31
C ASP A 30 -20.90 30.59 -4.36
N ILE A 31 -21.25 30.20 -3.12
CA ILE A 31 -21.70 31.12 -2.07
C ILE A 31 -20.52 31.95 -1.53
N GLY A 32 -19.36 31.32 -1.33
CA GLY A 32 -18.19 31.94 -0.72
C GLY A 32 -18.30 32.05 0.81
N SER A 33 -17.58 33.00 1.40
CA SER A 33 -17.62 33.28 2.84
C SER A 33 -18.91 34.01 3.21
N CYS A 34 -19.80 33.32 3.93
CA CYS A 34 -20.99 33.91 4.55
C CYS A 34 -21.04 33.49 6.02
N ALA A 35 -21.57 34.36 6.88
CA ALA A 35 -21.74 34.07 8.29
C ALA A 35 -23.01 34.74 8.82
N SER A 36 -23.69 34.08 9.75
CA SER A 36 -24.74 34.70 10.57
C SER A 36 -24.05 35.58 11.60
N GLY A 37 -23.84 36.85 11.25
CA GLY A 37 -22.92 37.81 11.89
C GLY A 37 -22.83 37.74 13.42
N GLY A 38 -21.58 37.74 13.92
CA GLY A 38 -21.23 38.05 15.31
C GLY A 38 -20.99 39.55 15.52
N PRO A 39 -20.63 39.99 16.75
CA PRO A 39 -20.50 41.41 17.10
C PRO A 39 -19.38 42.17 16.35
N TYR A 40 -18.56 41.48 15.56
CA TYR A 40 -17.46 42.08 14.79
C TYR A 40 -17.34 41.42 13.42
N GLU A 41 -18.25 41.62 12.46
CA GLU A 41 -17.88 41.32 11.06
C GLU A 41 -18.81 41.88 9.96
N ILE A 42 -18.16 42.23 8.84
CA ILE A 42 -18.75 42.43 7.52
C ILE A 42 -19.11 41.03 6.98
N ALA A 43 -20.12 40.40 7.57
CA ALA A 43 -20.63 39.13 7.10
C ALA A 43 -21.72 39.36 6.06
N ARG A 44 -21.57 38.78 4.86
CA ARG A 44 -22.71 38.65 3.96
C ARG A 44 -23.66 37.62 4.55
N PRO A 45 -24.97 37.93 4.69
CA PRO A 45 -25.93 36.95 5.17
C PRO A 45 -25.92 35.74 4.24
N CYS A 46 -25.88 34.53 4.80
CA CYS A 46 -25.94 33.31 4.02
C CYS A 46 -27.30 33.21 3.32
N PRO A 47 -27.35 32.80 2.04
CA PRO A 47 -28.62 32.53 1.37
C PRO A 47 -29.37 31.40 2.09
N GLU A 48 -30.69 31.43 2.02
CA GLU A 48 -31.53 30.37 2.58
C GLU A 48 -31.16 29.00 1.99
N GLY A 49 -31.05 27.98 2.86
CA GLY A 49 -30.69 26.61 2.45
C GLY A 49 -29.19 26.29 2.44
N SER A 50 -28.31 27.24 2.79
CA SER A 50 -26.87 26.97 2.92
C SER A 50 -26.55 25.86 3.94
N ASP A 51 -27.34 25.75 5.01
CA ASP A 51 -27.19 24.71 6.03
C ASP A 51 -27.44 23.30 5.43
N ALA A 52 -28.45 23.15 4.58
CA ALA A 52 -28.73 21.89 3.90
C ALA A 52 -27.58 21.47 2.97
N LEU A 53 -26.94 22.42 2.28
CA LEU A 53 -25.77 22.17 1.43
C LEU A 53 -24.54 21.75 2.24
N PHE A 54 -24.35 22.35 3.42
CA PHE A 54 -23.30 21.95 4.35
C PHE A 54 -23.52 20.50 4.83
N TRP A 55 -24.73 20.17 5.29
CA TRP A 55 -25.06 18.80 5.71
C TRP A 55 -25.00 17.79 4.57
N LEU A 56 -25.36 18.17 3.35
CA LEU A 56 -25.21 17.33 2.17
C LEU A 56 -23.73 17.00 1.91
N SER A 57 -22.86 18.01 2.00
CA SER A 57 -21.41 17.84 1.89
C SER A 57 -20.89 16.89 2.98
N MET A 58 -21.30 17.11 4.22
CA MET A 58 -20.90 16.30 5.37
C MET A 58 -21.36 14.85 5.23
N ALA A 59 -22.62 14.63 4.86
CA ALA A 59 -23.17 13.29 4.62
C ALA A 59 -22.41 12.58 3.48
N GLY A 60 -22.11 13.29 2.39
CA GLY A 60 -21.28 12.78 1.30
C GLY A 60 -19.88 12.35 1.77
N ALA A 61 -19.21 13.18 2.57
CA ALA A 61 -17.91 12.85 3.15
C ALA A 61 -17.97 11.61 4.05
N LEU A 62 -18.98 11.51 4.91
CA LEU A 62 -19.17 10.35 5.79
C LEU A 62 -19.45 9.06 5.00
N MET A 63 -20.30 9.13 3.97
CA MET A 63 -20.56 7.99 3.07
C MET A 63 -19.31 7.55 2.32
N TRP A 64 -18.50 8.50 1.85
CA TRP A 64 -17.23 8.23 1.21
C TRP A 64 -16.25 7.52 2.15
N ILE A 65 -16.06 8.04 3.37
CA ILE A 65 -15.20 7.44 4.39
C ILE A 65 -15.71 6.05 4.80
N ALA A 66 -17.02 5.88 4.98
CA ALA A 66 -17.63 4.59 5.30
C ALA A 66 -17.37 3.57 4.19
N GLY A 67 -17.50 3.96 2.92
CA GLY A 67 -17.18 3.11 1.76
C GLY A 67 -15.72 2.64 1.77
N ILE A 68 -14.79 3.50 2.19
CA ILE A 68 -13.38 3.14 2.37
C ILE A 68 -13.23 2.15 3.52
N ILE A 69 -13.70 2.47 4.73
CA ILE A 69 -13.48 1.67 5.95
C ILE A 69 -14.06 0.26 5.84
N VAL A 70 -15.23 0.11 5.21
CA VAL A 70 -15.95 -1.17 5.09
C VAL A 70 -15.35 -2.07 3.98
N SER A 71 -14.49 -1.53 3.12
CA SER A 71 -13.82 -2.33 2.09
C SER A 71 -12.91 -3.40 2.72
N ARG A 72 -12.77 -4.57 2.10
CA ARG A 72 -12.04 -5.70 2.72
C ARG A 72 -10.55 -5.43 2.87
N ASN A 73 -10.00 -4.70 1.92
CA ASN A 73 -8.57 -4.55 1.72
C ASN A 73 -8.10 -3.10 1.86
N ASN A 74 -8.98 -2.17 2.27
CA ASN A 74 -8.72 -0.73 2.49
C ASN A 74 -7.54 -0.20 1.67
N PHE A 75 -6.36 -0.19 2.30
CA PHE A 75 -5.08 0.23 1.70
C PHE A 75 -4.04 -0.89 1.59
N THR A 76 -4.29 -2.09 2.13
CA THR A 76 -3.31 -3.18 2.21
C THR A 76 -3.17 -3.99 0.93
N ALA A 77 -4.17 -3.94 0.03
CA ALA A 77 -4.10 -4.54 -1.29
C ALA A 77 -4.89 -3.71 -2.32
N PRO A 78 -4.64 -3.88 -3.63
CA PRO A 78 -5.44 -3.25 -4.68
C PRO A 78 -6.92 -3.61 -4.50
N GLY A 79 -7.77 -2.59 -4.32
CA GLY A 79 -9.18 -2.78 -4.00
C GLY A 79 -9.99 -1.48 -3.96
N ALA A 80 -11.24 -1.57 -3.52
CA ALA A 80 -12.18 -0.44 -3.51
C ALA A 80 -11.68 0.76 -2.69
N GLY A 81 -11.05 0.53 -1.53
CA GLY A 81 -10.55 1.60 -0.67
C GLY A 81 -9.52 2.50 -1.36
N GLN A 82 -8.52 1.92 -2.03
CA GLN A 82 -7.54 2.69 -2.82
C GLN A 82 -8.20 3.48 -3.95
N PHE A 83 -9.16 2.86 -4.66
CA PHE A 83 -9.88 3.53 -5.74
C PHE A 83 -10.71 4.70 -5.21
N LEU A 84 -11.49 4.50 -4.15
CA LEU A 84 -12.30 5.53 -3.51
C LEU A 84 -11.44 6.67 -2.95
N TRP A 85 -10.29 6.35 -2.35
CA TRP A 85 -9.34 7.36 -1.89
C TRP A 85 -8.83 8.23 -3.03
N THR A 86 -8.35 7.61 -4.12
CA THR A 86 -7.86 8.35 -5.29
C THR A 86 -8.97 9.13 -5.97
N ALA A 87 -10.17 8.55 -6.12
CA ALA A 87 -11.31 9.23 -6.73
C ALA A 87 -11.74 10.45 -5.91
N GLY A 88 -11.83 10.34 -4.58
CA GLY A 88 -12.22 11.47 -3.75
C GLY A 88 -11.14 12.55 -3.67
N PHE A 89 -9.88 12.19 -3.42
CA PHE A 89 -8.81 13.19 -3.30
C PHE A 89 -8.32 13.72 -4.65
N ALA A 90 -7.82 12.86 -5.53
CA ALA A 90 -7.31 13.33 -6.82
C ALA A 90 -8.44 13.79 -7.74
N GLY A 91 -9.56 13.05 -7.78
CA GLY A 91 -10.72 13.45 -8.58
C GLY A 91 -11.40 14.71 -8.03
N GLY A 92 -11.63 14.80 -6.72
CA GLY A 92 -12.19 16.00 -6.09
C GLY A 92 -11.27 17.22 -6.23
N GLY A 93 -9.97 17.05 -6.01
CA GLY A 93 -8.98 18.12 -6.21
C GLY A 93 -8.90 18.59 -7.66
N ALA A 94 -8.96 17.67 -8.63
CA ALA A 94 -9.00 18.01 -10.05
C ALA A 94 -10.29 18.74 -10.43
N ALA A 95 -11.44 18.32 -9.89
CA ALA A 95 -12.72 19.01 -10.11
C ALA A 95 -12.68 20.46 -9.58
N MET A 96 -12.10 20.68 -8.40
CA MET A 96 -11.90 22.02 -7.85
C MET A 96 -10.95 22.87 -8.70
N LEU A 97 -9.85 22.27 -9.17
CA LEU A 97 -8.92 22.95 -10.06
C LEU A 97 -9.59 23.36 -11.38
N ILE A 98 -10.35 22.46 -12.00
CA ILE A 98 -11.13 22.76 -13.21
C ILE A 98 -12.11 23.89 -12.94
N LYS A 99 -12.83 23.86 -11.82
CA LYS A 99 -13.76 24.93 -11.44
C LYS A 99 -13.04 26.28 -11.35
N VAL A 100 -11.90 26.34 -10.66
CA VAL A 100 -11.07 27.55 -10.50
C VAL A 100 -10.54 28.09 -11.83
N LEU A 101 -10.27 27.21 -12.79
CA LEU A 101 -9.75 27.58 -14.11
C LEU A 101 -10.86 27.99 -15.09
N THR A 102 -12.08 27.49 -14.91
CA THR A 102 -13.20 27.67 -15.85
C THR A 102 -14.18 28.77 -15.44
N GLN A 103 -14.29 29.09 -14.14
CA GLN A 103 -15.18 30.13 -13.65
C GLN A 103 -14.41 31.40 -13.28
N GLU A 104 -14.48 32.41 -14.14
CA GLU A 104 -13.86 33.73 -13.90
C GLU A 104 -14.55 34.54 -12.80
N SER A 105 -15.84 34.31 -12.56
CA SER A 105 -16.67 35.07 -11.63
C SER A 105 -16.56 34.62 -10.16
N MET A 106 -15.61 33.74 -9.83
CA MET A 106 -15.48 33.21 -8.48
C MET A 106 -14.95 34.29 -7.52
N PRO A 107 -15.51 34.41 -6.29
CA PRO A 107 -14.96 35.31 -5.28
C PRO A 107 -13.46 35.03 -5.04
N PRO A 108 -12.60 36.06 -4.84
CA PRO A 108 -11.16 35.87 -4.67
C PRO A 108 -10.80 34.87 -3.56
N ASP A 109 -11.54 34.91 -2.44
CA ASP A 109 -11.32 34.03 -1.29
C ASP A 109 -11.66 32.57 -1.61
N ALA A 110 -12.77 32.33 -2.31
CA ALA A 110 -13.18 30.99 -2.74
C ALA A 110 -12.18 30.40 -3.75
N ARG A 111 -11.68 31.24 -4.66
CA ARG A 111 -10.66 30.84 -5.65
C ARG A 111 -9.36 30.43 -4.97
N LEU A 112 -8.89 31.20 -4.00
CA LEU A 112 -7.70 30.90 -3.23
C LEU A 112 -7.88 29.61 -2.43
N GLY A 113 -8.99 29.47 -1.68
CA GLY A 113 -9.30 28.26 -0.93
C GLY A 113 -9.35 27.00 -1.79
N ALA A 114 -10.08 27.05 -2.91
CA ALA A 114 -10.18 25.93 -3.85
C ALA A 114 -8.82 25.57 -4.48
N SER A 115 -7.97 26.56 -4.77
CA SER A 115 -6.62 26.33 -5.29
C SER A 115 -5.69 25.63 -4.28
N ILE A 116 -5.75 26.02 -3.00
CA ILE A 116 -4.99 25.37 -1.93
C ILE A 116 -5.45 23.92 -1.76
N VAL A 117 -6.76 23.69 -1.71
CA VAL A 117 -7.33 22.35 -1.59
C VAL A 117 -6.90 21.47 -2.76
N ALA A 118 -6.99 21.97 -4.01
CA ALA A 118 -6.55 21.23 -5.19
C ALA A 118 -5.06 20.88 -5.12
N ALA A 119 -4.21 21.84 -4.72
CA ALA A 119 -2.77 21.64 -4.62
C ALA A 119 -2.39 20.56 -3.59
N VAL A 120 -3.16 20.39 -2.50
CA VAL A 120 -2.92 19.36 -1.48
C VAL A 120 -3.55 18.02 -1.85
N PHE A 121 -4.80 18.05 -2.34
CA PHE A 121 -5.59 16.84 -2.56
C PHE A 121 -5.07 16.02 -3.75
N ILE A 122 -4.63 16.68 -4.83
CA ILE A 122 -4.16 15.97 -6.04
C ILE A 122 -2.93 15.09 -5.73
N PRO A 123 -1.83 15.61 -5.13
CA PRO A 123 -0.69 14.77 -4.77
C PRO A 123 -1.08 13.64 -3.80
N MET A 124 -1.92 13.95 -2.80
CA MET A 124 -2.31 12.97 -1.79
C MET A 124 -3.13 11.81 -2.36
N GLY A 125 -4.03 12.07 -3.31
CA GLY A 125 -4.78 11.02 -4.01
C GLY A 125 -3.94 10.26 -5.03
N LEU A 126 -3.02 10.95 -5.70
CA LEU A 126 -2.20 10.39 -6.79
C LEU A 126 -1.14 9.42 -6.27
N VAL A 127 -0.50 9.70 -5.12
CA VAL A 127 0.48 8.78 -4.50
C VAL A 127 -0.15 7.40 -4.25
N VAL A 128 -1.33 7.36 -3.63
CA VAL A 128 -2.04 6.09 -3.35
C VAL A 128 -2.49 5.42 -4.66
N GLY A 129 -2.97 6.20 -5.62
CA GLY A 129 -3.43 5.69 -6.92
C GLY A 129 -2.30 5.03 -7.71
N VAL A 130 -1.14 5.69 -7.82
CA VAL A 130 0.03 5.17 -8.52
C VAL A 130 0.53 3.88 -7.87
N VAL A 131 0.61 3.84 -6.54
CA VAL A 131 1.01 2.62 -5.82
C VAL A 131 0.04 1.47 -6.10
N GLY A 132 -1.28 1.73 -6.07
CA GLY A 132 -2.30 0.73 -6.39
C GLY A 132 -2.17 0.18 -7.82
N VAL A 133 -1.98 1.07 -8.80
CA VAL A 133 -1.77 0.69 -10.21
C VAL A 133 -0.49 -0.14 -10.38
N VAL A 134 0.62 0.27 -9.77
CA VAL A 134 1.90 -0.46 -9.85
C VAL A 134 1.76 -1.86 -9.23
N GLN A 135 1.11 -1.99 -8.07
CA GLN A 135 0.85 -3.29 -7.45
C GLN A 135 -0.03 -4.18 -8.32
N LEU A 136 -1.07 -3.62 -8.96
CA LEU A 136 -1.94 -4.34 -9.89
C LEU A 136 -1.17 -4.84 -11.12
N VAL A 137 -0.34 -3.99 -11.72
CA VAL A 137 0.50 -4.35 -12.87
C VAL A 137 1.50 -5.44 -12.50
N ARG A 138 2.16 -5.35 -11.33
CA ARG A 138 3.10 -6.36 -10.84
C ARG A 138 2.41 -7.71 -10.60
N ARG A 139 1.20 -7.72 -10.03
CA ARG A 139 0.41 -8.95 -9.86
C ARG A 139 0.09 -9.62 -11.19
N ARG A 140 -0.38 -8.85 -12.18
CA ARG A 140 -0.68 -9.39 -13.52
C ARG A 140 0.56 -9.98 -14.21
N ARG A 141 1.73 -9.35 -14.05
CA ARG A 141 3.01 -9.87 -14.59
C ARG A 141 3.49 -11.13 -13.88
N GLY A 142 3.30 -11.23 -12.57
CA GLY A 142 3.69 -12.41 -11.78
C GLY A 142 2.82 -13.63 -12.04
N ASP A 143 1.52 -13.44 -12.29
CA ASP A 143 0.59 -14.55 -12.58
C ASP A 143 0.79 -15.14 -13.98
N GLY A 144 1.13 -14.28 -14.95
CA GLY A 144 1.42 -14.69 -16.33
C GLY A 144 2.68 -15.54 -16.50
N SER A 145 3.62 -15.53 -15.55
CA SER A 145 4.81 -16.41 -15.62
C SER A 145 4.55 -17.82 -15.09
N ARG A 146 3.47 -18.02 -14.31
CA ARG A 146 3.16 -19.31 -13.69
C ARG A 146 2.30 -20.25 -14.55
N THR A 147 1.69 -19.75 -15.62
CA THR A 147 0.74 -20.51 -16.46
C THR A 147 1.35 -21.20 -17.69
N LYS A 148 2.66 -21.10 -17.94
CA LYS A 148 3.34 -21.81 -19.05
C LYS A 148 4.20 -23.02 -18.65
N GLY A 149 4.10 -23.48 -17.40
CA GLY A 149 4.89 -24.61 -16.87
C GLY A 149 4.13 -25.93 -16.65
N GLY A 150 2.89 -26.05 -17.14
CA GLY A 150 2.08 -27.27 -17.02
C GLY A 150 2.39 -28.28 -18.12
N GLY A 151 3.58 -28.88 -18.10
CA GLY A 151 3.93 -29.87 -19.12
C GLY A 151 5.38 -30.34 -19.10
N SER A 152 5.89 -30.85 -17.99
CA SER A 152 7.00 -31.81 -18.04
C SER A 152 7.06 -32.65 -16.78
N ARG A 153 6.41 -33.82 -16.84
CA ARG A 153 6.87 -35.00 -16.12
C ARG A 153 8.23 -35.37 -16.71
N ARG A 154 9.32 -34.85 -16.15
CA ARG A 154 10.63 -35.49 -16.28
C ARG A 154 11.45 -35.22 -15.02
N SER A 155 11.46 -36.23 -14.17
CA SER A 155 12.56 -36.54 -13.27
C SER A 155 13.87 -36.46 -14.06
N GLY A 156 14.64 -35.40 -13.82
CA GLY A 156 15.92 -35.11 -14.42
C GLY A 156 16.50 -33.93 -13.65
N GLY A 157 17.61 -34.15 -12.94
CA GLY A 157 18.07 -33.34 -11.81
C GLY A 157 18.13 -31.82 -12.05
N PRO A 158 18.01 -31.01 -10.99
CA PRO A 158 17.97 -29.57 -11.11
C PRO A 158 19.34 -29.05 -11.55
N ALA A 159 19.47 -28.68 -12.82
CA ALA A 159 20.44 -27.69 -13.25
C ALA A 159 20.11 -26.40 -12.49
N LYS A 160 20.89 -26.11 -11.44
CA LYS A 160 20.79 -24.87 -10.65
C LYS A 160 20.93 -23.69 -11.61
N ALA A 161 19.83 -23.02 -11.92
CA ALA A 161 19.89 -21.67 -12.46
C ALA A 161 20.79 -20.84 -11.53
N PRO A 162 21.73 -20.03 -12.07
CA PRO A 162 22.61 -19.20 -11.25
C PRO A 162 21.74 -18.34 -10.32
N ARG A 163 21.90 -18.56 -9.02
CA ARG A 163 21.13 -17.85 -7.99
C ARG A 163 21.55 -16.39 -8.04
N ASP A 164 20.61 -15.52 -8.38
CA ASP A 164 20.78 -14.07 -8.43
C ASP A 164 21.38 -13.54 -7.09
N PRO A 165 22.54 -12.87 -7.10
CA PRO A 165 23.18 -12.32 -5.91
C PRO A 165 22.24 -11.42 -5.08
N TRP A 166 21.33 -10.70 -5.75
CA TRP A 166 20.38 -9.83 -5.08
C TRP A 166 19.37 -10.60 -4.22
N SER A 167 18.89 -11.75 -4.71
CA SER A 167 17.98 -12.61 -3.96
C SER A 167 18.60 -13.13 -2.65
N ARG A 168 19.90 -13.43 -2.66
CA ARG A 168 20.65 -13.86 -1.46
C ARG A 168 20.87 -12.72 -0.48
N LEU A 169 21.21 -11.53 -0.98
CA LEU A 169 21.36 -10.34 -0.14
C LEU A 169 20.03 -9.97 0.57
N LYS A 170 18.91 -10.08 -0.14
CA LYS A 170 17.59 -9.88 0.45
C LYS A 170 17.30 -10.88 1.57
N ALA A 171 17.59 -12.16 1.34
CA ALA A 171 17.41 -13.21 2.36
C ALA A 171 18.27 -12.96 3.62
N LEU A 172 19.51 -12.49 3.46
CA LEU A 172 20.36 -12.10 4.59
C LEU A 172 19.78 -10.92 5.37
N ASN A 173 19.23 -9.92 4.68
CA ASN A 173 18.63 -8.76 5.34
C ASN A 173 17.35 -9.15 6.10
N ASP A 174 16.54 -10.04 5.53
CA ASP A 174 15.36 -10.58 6.21
C ASP A 174 15.77 -11.32 7.50
N LEU A 175 16.79 -12.19 7.46
CA LEU A 175 17.32 -12.90 8.63
C LEU A 175 17.88 -11.98 9.73
N ARG A 176 18.51 -10.86 9.33
CA ARG A 176 18.97 -9.85 10.28
C ARG A 176 17.78 -9.12 10.93
N SER A 177 16.76 -8.78 10.15
CA SER A 177 15.59 -8.04 10.65
C SER A 177 14.76 -8.86 11.66
N THR A 178 14.77 -10.19 11.55
CA THR A 178 14.11 -11.10 12.50
C THR A 178 14.96 -11.43 13.72
N GLY A 179 16.17 -10.86 13.84
CA GLY A 179 17.12 -11.16 14.91
C GLY A 179 17.73 -12.56 14.84
N ALA A 180 17.58 -13.27 13.72
CA ALA A 180 18.18 -14.59 13.53
C ALA A 180 19.69 -14.52 13.27
N LEU A 181 20.18 -13.38 12.79
CA LEU A 181 21.60 -13.09 12.58
C LEU A 181 22.05 -11.88 13.40
N THR A 182 23.20 -12.02 14.06
CA THR A 182 23.91 -10.87 14.63
C THR A 182 24.54 -10.02 13.51
N ARG A 183 24.98 -8.80 13.86
CA ARG A 183 25.65 -7.91 12.90
C ARG A 183 26.94 -8.51 12.34
N GLU A 184 27.71 -9.19 13.20
CA GLU A 184 28.97 -9.84 12.83
C GLU A 184 28.73 -11.04 11.90
N GLU A 185 27.71 -11.85 12.19
CA GLU A 185 27.33 -12.99 11.34
C GLU A 185 26.84 -12.53 9.96
N PHE A 186 26.11 -11.42 9.91
CA PHE A 186 25.66 -10.83 8.65
C PHE A 186 26.84 -10.35 7.79
N ASP A 187 27.81 -9.66 8.38
CA ASP A 187 28.98 -9.16 7.65
C ASP A 187 29.86 -10.32 7.13
N ALA A 188 30.02 -11.38 7.91
CA ALA A 188 30.72 -12.61 7.49
C ALA A 188 30.02 -13.29 6.29
N LEU A 189 28.70 -13.46 6.34
CA LEU A 189 27.94 -14.07 5.24
C LEU A 189 27.87 -13.17 4.00
N LYS A 190 27.93 -11.84 4.18
CA LYS A 190 27.99 -10.90 3.07
C LYS A 190 29.32 -10.99 2.32
N ALA A 191 30.43 -11.21 3.02
CA ALA A 191 31.73 -11.46 2.39
C ALA A 191 31.72 -12.73 1.53
N ASP A 192 31.09 -13.80 2.00
CA ASP A 192 30.93 -15.06 1.24
C ASP A 192 30.17 -14.89 -0.09
N LEU A 193 29.27 -13.91 -0.20
CA LEU A 193 28.52 -13.64 -1.43
C LEU A 193 29.38 -13.07 -2.56
N THR A 194 30.57 -12.54 -2.24
CA THR A 194 31.52 -12.01 -3.23
C THR A 194 32.34 -13.11 -3.92
N VAL A 195 32.33 -14.33 -3.37
CA VAL A 195 33.01 -15.49 -3.95
C VAL A 195 32.11 -16.10 -5.03
N ALA A 196 32.65 -16.27 -6.24
CA ALA A 196 31.88 -16.64 -7.43
C ALA A 196 31.02 -17.91 -7.27
N GLU A 197 31.47 -18.90 -6.47
CA GLU A 197 30.69 -20.11 -6.17
C GLU A 197 30.96 -20.63 -4.74
N PRO A 198 30.13 -20.29 -3.74
CA PRO A 198 30.23 -20.91 -2.43
C PRO A 198 29.83 -22.39 -2.52
N ARG A 199 30.71 -23.29 -2.04
CA ARG A 199 30.53 -24.76 -2.04
C ARG A 199 29.25 -25.19 -1.31
N ILE A 200 28.79 -24.39 -0.35
CA ILE A 200 27.59 -24.62 0.47
C ILE A 200 26.81 -23.30 0.57
N ASP A 201 25.50 -23.33 0.32
CA ASP A 201 24.65 -22.15 0.48
C ASP A 201 24.27 -21.99 1.96
N ARG A 202 25.18 -21.41 2.74
CA ARG A 202 25.04 -21.19 4.18
C ARG A 202 23.77 -20.39 4.52
N VAL A 203 23.44 -19.39 3.70
CA VAL A 203 22.24 -18.54 3.88
C VAL A 203 20.97 -19.38 3.80
N ALA A 204 20.87 -20.28 2.81
CA ALA A 204 19.72 -21.16 2.68
C ALA A 204 19.58 -22.12 3.88
N MET A 205 20.68 -22.63 4.41
CA MET A 205 20.66 -23.52 5.58
C MET A 205 20.24 -22.79 6.86
N ILE A 206 20.75 -21.58 7.09
CA ILE A 206 20.36 -20.77 8.26
C ILE A 206 18.88 -20.40 8.18
N ARG A 207 18.38 -20.07 6.99
CA ARG A 207 16.94 -19.82 6.78
C ARG A 207 16.10 -21.04 7.12
N GLN A 208 16.51 -22.23 6.70
CA GLN A 208 15.81 -23.46 7.03
C GLN A 208 15.77 -23.71 8.55
N LEU A 209 16.86 -23.45 9.27
CA LEU A 209 16.88 -23.55 10.74
C LEU A 209 15.97 -22.51 11.41
N ALA A 210 15.92 -21.28 10.88
CA ALA A 210 15.03 -20.24 11.39
C ALA A 210 13.56 -20.62 11.19
N ASP A 211 13.20 -21.11 10.00
CA ASP A 211 11.84 -21.59 9.71
C ASP A 211 11.44 -22.76 10.65
N GLN A 212 12.37 -23.66 10.98
CA GLN A 212 12.13 -24.76 11.93
C GLN A 212 11.94 -24.27 13.37
N ARG A 213 12.73 -23.28 13.81
CA ARG A 213 12.58 -22.65 15.13
C ARG A 213 11.24 -21.94 15.25
N ASP A 214 10.87 -21.16 14.24
CA ASP A 214 9.61 -20.41 14.23
C ASP A 214 8.39 -21.33 14.16
N ALA A 215 8.53 -22.52 13.56
CA ALA A 215 7.54 -23.59 13.59
C ALA A 215 7.50 -24.38 14.93
N GLY A 216 8.37 -24.07 15.89
CA GLY A 216 8.48 -24.78 17.17
C GLY A 216 9.12 -26.18 17.08
N ALA A 217 9.68 -26.54 15.92
CA ALA A 217 10.34 -27.83 15.71
C ALA A 217 11.79 -27.86 16.24
N LEU A 218 12.36 -26.69 16.54
CA LEU A 218 13.74 -26.53 17.02
C LEU A 218 13.76 -25.56 18.21
N SER A 219 14.43 -25.92 19.31
CA SER A 219 14.64 -25.00 20.43
C SER A 219 15.61 -23.88 20.05
N THR A 220 15.60 -22.77 20.80
CA THR A 220 16.52 -21.65 20.59
C THR A 220 17.98 -22.07 20.73
N GLU A 221 18.30 -22.94 21.70
CA GLU A 221 19.67 -23.45 21.89
C GLU A 221 20.10 -24.34 20.72
N ALA A 222 19.21 -25.22 20.25
CA ALA A 222 19.48 -26.08 19.10
C ALA A 222 19.65 -25.29 17.80
N PHE A 223 18.90 -24.19 17.65
CA PHE A 223 19.09 -23.22 16.57
C PHE A 223 20.49 -22.58 16.61
N GLU A 224 20.92 -22.06 17.76
CA GLU A 224 22.22 -21.40 17.90
C GLU A 224 23.40 -22.37 17.66
N VAL A 225 23.30 -23.61 18.13
CA VAL A 225 24.30 -24.65 17.86
C VAL A 225 24.36 -25.00 16.37
N GLY A 226 23.19 -25.17 15.72
CA GLY A 226 23.10 -25.44 14.29
C GLY A 226 23.65 -24.31 13.44
N LYS A 227 23.29 -23.06 13.78
CA LYS A 227 23.80 -21.84 13.14
C LYS A 227 25.32 -21.76 13.25
N ARG A 228 25.89 -21.96 14.44
CA ARG A 228 27.35 -21.94 14.65
C ARG A 228 28.07 -22.99 13.80
N ARG A 229 27.52 -24.21 13.71
CA ARG A 229 28.07 -25.29 12.88
C ARG A 229 28.11 -24.91 11.38
N ILE A 230 27.03 -24.32 10.88
CA ILE A 230 26.96 -23.84 9.48
C ILE A 230 27.97 -22.72 9.22
N MET A 231 28.13 -21.79 10.16
CA MET A 231 29.10 -20.69 10.07
C MET A 231 30.53 -21.20 10.04
N LEU A 232 30.86 -22.23 10.83
CA LEU A 232 32.17 -22.90 10.82
C LEU A 232 32.39 -23.77 9.56
N GLY A 233 31.35 -24.01 8.76
CA GLY A 233 31.43 -24.88 7.59
C GLY A 233 31.50 -26.37 7.93
N GLU A 234 31.25 -26.76 9.19
CA GLU A 234 31.18 -28.15 9.61
C GLU A 234 29.92 -28.77 9.00
N GLN A 235 30.09 -29.74 8.10
CA GLN A 235 28.96 -30.46 7.53
C GLN A 235 28.29 -31.29 8.63
N ALA A 236 26.96 -31.20 8.74
CA ALA A 236 26.14 -32.02 9.64
C ALA A 236 26.09 -33.53 9.25
N GLY A 237 27.08 -34.03 8.49
CA GLY A 237 27.04 -35.32 7.79
C GLY A 237 27.96 -36.42 8.32
N SER A 238 28.67 -36.24 9.43
CA SER A 238 29.61 -37.27 9.94
C SER A 238 29.12 -38.08 11.15
N SER A 239 27.85 -37.96 11.57
CA SER A 239 27.32 -38.69 12.74
C SER A 239 26.43 -39.88 12.37
N GLN A 240 26.80 -40.63 11.33
CA GLN A 240 26.31 -42.00 11.07
C GLN A 240 27.43 -42.82 10.41
N ARG A 241 28.31 -43.39 11.22
CA ARG A 241 28.98 -44.68 10.99
C ARG A 241 29.11 -45.39 12.32
#